data_AF-A0A7S2T0J5-F1
#
_entry.id   AF-A0A7S2T0J5-F1
#
_cell.length_a   1.000
_cell.length_b   1.000
_cell.length_c   1.000
_cell.angle_alpha   90.00
_cell.angle_beta   90.00
_cell.angle_gamma   90.00
#
_symmetry.space_group_name_H-M   'P 1'
#
loop_
_entity.id
_entity.type
_entity.pdbx_description
1 polymer ?
#
loop_
_entity_poly.entity_id
_entity_poly.type
_entity_poly.pdbx_seq_one_letter_code
_entity_poly.pdbx_strand_id
1 'polypeptide(L)'
;VRYTITNTQLFTKLMVTNTGCEEMVYTVALHTYFPVEDITKARVEGLYRVGYLDSLDGRLMKTEENPLVRAASSSGVIQSGSHVPCIEISFVHQEHNFVSLLVDFALYTPWIRGSRERADVIIFRKK
;
A
#
# COMPACT_ATOMS: atom_id res chain seq x y z
N VAL A 1 -17.39 6.20 3.82
CA VAL A 1 -16.27 6.83 3.08
C VAL A 1 -16.77 8.11 2.46
N ARG A 2 -15.96 9.18 2.44
CA ARG A 2 -16.22 10.41 1.67
C ARG A 2 -15.08 10.63 0.70
N TYR A 3 -15.38 11.11 -0.50
CA TYR A 3 -14.38 11.49 -1.49
C TYR A 3 -14.64 12.89 -2.02
N THR A 4 -13.56 13.60 -2.34
CA THR A 4 -13.60 14.90 -3.02
C THR A 4 -12.68 14.82 -4.23
N ILE A 5 -13.19 15.17 -5.39
CA ILE A 5 -12.43 15.18 -6.65
C ILE A 5 -12.26 16.64 -7.06
N THR A 6 -11.02 17.03 -7.35
CA THR A 6 -10.69 18.30 -7.98
C THR A 6 -10.15 18.03 -9.38
N ASN A 7 -9.79 19.08 -10.12
CA ASN A 7 -9.17 18.94 -11.44
C ASN A 7 -7.81 18.21 -11.40
N THR A 8 -7.16 18.14 -10.23
CA THR A 8 -5.79 17.63 -10.10
C THR A 8 -5.63 16.59 -9.00
N GLN A 9 -6.64 16.37 -8.15
CA GLN A 9 -6.49 15.55 -6.94
C GLN A 9 -7.76 14.76 -6.62
N LEU A 10 -7.55 13.56 -6.06
CA LEU A 10 -8.58 12.75 -5.41
C LEU A 10 -8.26 12.69 -3.92
N PHE A 11 -9.16 13.21 -3.09
CA PHE A 11 -9.12 13.06 -1.64
C PHE A 11 -10.09 11.97 -1.21
N THR A 12 -9.63 11.02 -0.39
CA THR A 12 -10.48 9.97 0.18
C THR A 12 -10.36 9.98 1.71
N LYS A 13 -11.51 10.07 2.39
CA LYS A 13 -11.60 10.01 3.86
C LYS A 13 -12.45 8.83 4.29
N LEU A 14 -11.82 7.91 5.02
CA LEU A 14 -12.49 6.84 5.75
C LEU A 14 -12.74 7.30 7.19
N MET A 15 -13.94 7.07 7.70
CA MET A 15 -14.30 7.32 9.10
C MET A 15 -15.07 6.10 9.59
N VAL A 16 -14.67 5.58 10.75
CA VAL A 16 -15.33 4.48 11.44
C VAL A 16 -15.82 5.03 12.77
N THR A 17 -17.09 4.79 13.09
CA THR A 17 -17.72 5.21 14.34
C THR A 17 -18.31 3.98 15.00
N ASN A 18 -17.89 3.67 16.22
CA ASN A 18 -18.54 2.66 17.04
C ASN A 18 -19.81 3.26 17.66
N THR A 19 -20.97 2.75 17.29
CA THR A 19 -22.28 3.21 17.80
C THR A 19 -22.84 2.31 18.90
N GLY A 20 -22.10 1.26 19.28
CA GLY A 20 -22.48 0.34 20.34
C GLY A 20 -21.96 0.77 21.71
N CYS A 21 -22.37 0.04 22.74
CA CYS A 21 -21.87 0.20 24.11
C CYS A 21 -20.65 -0.68 24.40
N GLU A 22 -20.30 -1.58 23.49
CA GLU A 22 -19.17 -2.51 23.62
C GLU A 22 -17.98 -2.06 22.78
N GLU A 23 -16.78 -2.56 23.11
CA GLU A 23 -15.55 -2.29 22.36
C GLU A 23 -15.62 -2.83 20.93
N MET A 24 -15.14 -2.04 19.96
CA MET A 24 -15.03 -2.43 18.55
C MET A 24 -13.57 -2.42 18.13
N VAL A 25 -13.00 -3.61 17.91
CA VAL A 25 -11.67 -3.79 17.32
C VAL A 25 -11.80 -3.95 15.81
N TYR A 26 -11.05 -3.16 15.03
CA TYR A 26 -11.10 -3.24 13.58
C TYR A 26 -9.76 -2.86 12.93
N THR A 27 -9.57 -3.36 11.72
CA THR A 27 -8.48 -2.97 10.82
C THR A 27 -9.07 -2.43 9.52
N VAL A 28 -8.49 -1.37 8.97
CA VAL A 28 -8.93 -0.76 7.72
C VAL A 28 -7.76 -0.50 6.80
N ALA A 29 -8.02 -0.60 5.50
CA ALA A 29 -7.07 -0.28 4.45
C ALA A 29 -7.78 0.42 3.30
N LEU A 30 -7.09 1.37 2.66
CA LEU A 30 -7.48 1.91 1.36
C LEU A 30 -6.62 1.21 0.30
N HIS A 31 -7.21 0.25 -0.41
CA HIS A 31 -6.49 -0.58 -1.38
C HIS A 31 -6.42 0.11 -2.75
N THR A 32 -5.64 1.19 -2.83
CA THR A 32 -5.54 2.02 -4.02
C THR A 32 -4.71 1.34 -5.11
N TYR A 33 -5.27 1.25 -6.32
CA TYR A 33 -4.57 0.77 -7.51
C TYR A 33 -4.09 1.97 -8.33
N PHE A 34 -2.76 2.13 -8.43
CA PHE A 34 -2.17 3.16 -9.27
C PHE A 34 -2.00 2.62 -10.70
N PRO A 35 -2.55 3.32 -11.71
CA PRO A 35 -2.22 3.00 -13.09
C PRO A 35 -0.73 3.34 -13.32
N VAL A 36 -0.02 2.42 -13.95
CA VAL A 36 1.37 2.62 -14.41
C VAL A 36 1.48 2.09 -15.83
N GLU A 37 2.19 2.81 -16.70
CA GLU A 37 2.45 2.38 -18.08
C GLU A 37 3.24 1.06 -18.15
N ASP A 38 4.31 0.98 -17.37
CA ASP A 38 5.23 -0.16 -17.35
C ASP A 38 5.72 -0.41 -15.92
N ILE A 39 5.22 -1.48 -15.31
CA ILE A 39 5.56 -1.87 -13.94
C ILE A 39 7.06 -2.20 -13.78
N THR A 40 7.75 -2.58 -14.86
CA THR A 40 9.21 -2.84 -14.82
C THR A 40 10.02 -1.55 -14.68
N LYS A 41 9.43 -0.40 -15.08
CA LYS A 41 10.02 0.93 -14.98
C LYS A 41 9.51 1.70 -13.76
N ALA A 42 8.35 1.35 -13.23
CA ALA A 42 7.80 1.97 -12.03
C ALA A 42 8.76 1.86 -10.83
N ARG A 43 8.88 2.96 -10.08
CA ARG A 43 9.66 3.07 -8.84
C ARG A 43 8.77 3.68 -7.77
N VAL A 44 9.02 3.33 -6.52
CA VAL A 44 8.36 3.87 -5.34
C VAL A 44 9.43 4.52 -4.46
N GLU A 45 9.21 5.79 -4.13
CA GLU A 45 10.03 6.54 -3.18
C GLU A 45 9.42 6.53 -1.77
N GLY A 46 10.11 7.12 -0.78
CA GLY A 46 9.61 7.28 0.58
C GLY A 46 9.73 6.05 1.49
N LEU A 47 10.31 4.96 1.00
CA LEU A 47 10.49 3.72 1.76
C LEU A 47 11.89 3.54 2.36
N TYR A 48 12.85 4.42 2.07
CA TYR A 48 14.21 4.29 2.59
C TYR A 48 14.23 4.25 4.13
N ARG A 49 14.95 3.27 4.70
CA ARG A 49 15.06 2.97 6.13
C ARG A 49 13.76 2.57 6.82
N VAL A 50 12.69 2.33 6.06
CA VAL A 50 11.44 1.81 6.61
C VAL A 50 11.57 0.31 6.85
N GLY A 51 11.20 -0.13 8.05
CA GLY A 51 11.09 -1.54 8.37
C GLY A 51 9.82 -2.15 7.78
N TYR A 52 9.91 -3.34 7.18
CA TYR A 52 8.80 -4.03 6.54
C TYR A 52 8.83 -5.55 6.73
N LEU A 53 7.66 -6.18 6.63
CA LEU A 53 7.46 -7.62 6.58
C LEU A 53 7.39 -8.08 5.12
N ASP A 54 8.28 -8.99 4.73
CA ASP A 54 8.33 -9.52 3.37
C ASP A 54 7.57 -10.85 3.25
N SER A 55 6.42 -10.85 2.58
CA SER A 55 5.64 -12.07 2.39
C SER A 55 6.29 -13.11 1.47
N LEU A 56 7.24 -12.72 0.62
CA LEU A 56 8.02 -13.65 -0.20
C LEU A 56 9.04 -14.43 0.63
N ASP A 57 9.38 -13.89 1.81
CA ASP A 57 10.38 -14.43 2.71
C ASP A 57 9.77 -14.72 4.09
N GLY A 58 8.60 -15.38 4.09
CA GLY A 58 7.97 -15.88 5.32
C GLY A 58 7.51 -14.79 6.30
N ARG A 59 7.30 -13.55 5.84
CA ARG A 59 7.04 -12.37 6.68
C ARG A 59 8.21 -12.04 7.60
N LEU A 60 9.45 -12.26 7.15
CA LEU A 60 10.62 -11.80 7.87
C LEU A 60 10.66 -10.27 7.91
N MET A 61 11.07 -9.71 9.05
CA MET A 61 11.34 -8.29 9.21
C MET A 61 12.62 -7.90 8.46
N LYS A 62 12.51 -6.90 7.59
CA LYS A 62 13.60 -6.34 6.78
C LYS A 62 13.58 -4.82 6.88
N THR A 63 14.69 -4.19 6.52
CA THR A 63 14.79 -2.73 6.37
C THR A 63 15.05 -2.43 4.90
N GLU A 64 14.31 -1.47 4.34
CA GLU A 64 14.57 -1.04 2.96
C GLU A 64 15.80 -0.13 2.92
N GLU A 65 16.81 -0.54 2.16
CA GLU A 65 18.08 0.18 2.01
C GLU A 65 18.17 0.95 0.69
N ASN A 66 17.19 0.81 -0.19
CA ASN A 66 17.12 1.52 -1.45
C ASN A 66 16.17 2.72 -1.36
N PRO A 67 16.61 3.92 -1.78
CA PRO A 67 15.72 5.09 -1.86
C PRO A 67 14.65 4.98 -2.95
N LEU A 68 14.87 4.10 -3.93
CA LEU A 68 14.01 3.87 -5.08
C LEU A 68 13.65 2.38 -5.16
N VAL A 69 12.49 2.01 -4.63
CA VAL A 69 12.02 0.63 -4.59
C VAL A 69 11.42 0.24 -5.94
N ARG A 70 11.83 -0.91 -6.46
CA ARG A 70 11.26 -1.50 -7.68
C ARG A 70 10.16 -2.49 -7.31
N ALA A 71 9.18 -2.64 -8.20
CA ALA A 71 8.27 -3.78 -8.13
C ALA A 71 9.06 -5.09 -8.10
N ALA A 72 8.66 -6.01 -7.21
CA ALA A 72 9.25 -7.33 -7.15
C ALA A 72 9.02 -8.10 -8.47
N SER A 73 9.95 -8.99 -8.81
CA SER A 73 9.87 -9.85 -10.00
C SER A 73 8.88 -11.02 -9.85
N SER A 74 8.20 -11.12 -8.70
CA SER A 74 7.26 -12.17 -8.36
C SER A 74 6.13 -11.64 -7.47
N SER A 75 5.07 -12.44 -7.33
CA SER A 75 3.85 -12.07 -6.61
C SER A 75 4.10 -11.90 -5.11
N GLY A 76 4.09 -10.68 -4.59
CA GLY A 76 4.44 -10.43 -3.19
C GLY A 76 3.80 -9.18 -2.61
N VAL A 77 3.64 -9.20 -1.29
CA VAL A 77 3.26 -8.05 -0.44
C VAL A 77 4.46 -7.67 0.44
N ILE A 78 4.80 -6.38 0.42
CA ILE A 78 5.63 -5.71 1.42
C ILE A 78 4.71 -4.92 2.33
N GLN A 79 4.73 -5.17 3.64
CA GLN A 79 3.89 -4.49 4.63
C GLN A 79 4.76 -3.72 5.63
N SER A 80 4.43 -2.48 6.00
CA SER A 80 5.15 -1.80 7.10
C SER A 80 5.20 -2.66 8.36
N GLY A 81 6.38 -2.71 8.99
CA GLY A 81 6.60 -3.42 10.24
C GLY A 81 6.43 -2.55 11.49
N SER A 82 6.23 -1.24 11.31
CA SER A 82 5.98 -0.26 12.36
C SER A 82 5.14 0.89 11.80
N HIS A 83 4.48 1.63 12.69
CA HIS A 83 3.74 2.84 12.31
C HIS A 83 4.69 3.87 11.66
N VAL A 84 4.41 4.21 10.40
CA VAL A 84 5.12 5.27 9.66
C VAL A 84 4.16 6.46 9.55
N PRO A 85 4.46 7.62 10.16
CA PRO A 85 3.47 8.69 10.34
C PRO A 85 3.09 9.40 9.05
N CYS A 86 3.94 9.33 8.02
CA CYS A 86 3.60 9.72 6.66
C CYS A 86 4.46 8.93 5.68
N ILE A 87 3.85 8.45 4.61
CA ILE A 87 4.58 7.90 3.47
C ILE A 87 4.07 8.68 2.27
N GLU A 88 5.01 9.38 1.63
CA GLU A 88 4.82 9.92 0.30
C GLU A 88 5.36 8.91 -0.69
N ILE A 89 4.46 8.35 -1.50
CA ILE A 89 4.82 7.43 -2.58
C ILE A 89 4.71 8.20 -3.88
N SER A 90 5.86 8.46 -4.49
CA SER A 90 5.96 9.03 -5.82
C SER A 90 6.33 7.95 -6.83
N PHE A 91 5.66 7.97 -7.99
CA PHE A 91 5.97 7.08 -9.09
C PHE A 91 6.85 7.81 -10.11
N VAL A 92 8.13 7.45 -10.21
CA VAL A 92 9.13 8.24 -10.98
C VAL A 92 8.83 8.35 -12.49
N HIS A 93 8.00 7.47 -13.06
CA HIS A 93 7.70 7.49 -14.50
C HIS A 93 6.33 8.10 -14.85
N GLN A 94 5.47 8.34 -13.87
CA GLN A 94 4.19 9.02 -14.04
C GLN A 94 3.96 9.80 -12.75
N GLU A 95 3.91 11.13 -12.80
CA GLU A 95 3.84 12.05 -11.64
C GLU A 95 2.58 11.83 -10.76
N HIS A 96 2.47 10.66 -10.14
CA HIS A 96 1.47 10.31 -9.16
C HIS A 96 2.13 10.50 -7.80
N ASN A 97 1.66 11.48 -7.06
CA ASN A 97 2.00 11.65 -5.66
C ASN A 97 0.85 11.09 -4.82
N PHE A 98 1.16 10.13 -3.96
CA PHE A 98 0.21 9.60 -3.00
C PHE A 98 0.64 9.94 -1.59
N VAL A 99 -0.27 10.56 -0.84
CA VAL A 99 -0.10 10.87 0.57
C VAL A 99 -1.20 10.19 1.35
N SER A 100 -0.79 9.39 2.35
CA SER A 100 -1.70 8.72 3.27
C SER A 100 -1.44 9.17 4.71
N LEU A 101 -2.51 9.35 5.47
CA LEU A 101 -2.47 9.52 6.92
C LEU A 101 -2.66 8.18 7.66
N LEU A 102 -2.77 7.07 6.93
CA LEU A 102 -2.75 5.75 7.55
C LEU A 102 -1.35 5.45 8.06
N VAL A 103 -1.30 4.90 9.27
CA VAL A 103 -0.05 4.57 9.97
C VAL A 103 0.70 3.39 9.35
N ASP A 104 0.06 2.64 8.44
CA ASP A 104 0.63 1.46 7.79
C ASP A 104 0.37 1.49 6.28
N PHE A 105 1.25 0.80 5.54
CA PHE A 105 1.09 0.58 4.10
C PHE A 105 1.31 -0.89 3.73
N ALA A 106 0.76 -1.25 2.57
CA ALA A 106 1.09 -2.49 1.88
C ALA A 106 1.35 -2.17 0.41
N LEU A 107 2.54 -2.54 -0.08
CA LEU A 107 2.86 -2.54 -1.49
C LEU A 107 2.68 -3.96 -2.03
N TYR A 108 1.84 -4.11 -3.05
CA TYR A 108 1.51 -5.41 -3.61
C TYR A 108 1.64 -5.39 -5.13
N THR A 109 2.31 -6.41 -5.67
CA THR A 109 2.29 -6.70 -7.10
C THR A 109 1.87 -8.15 -7.32
N PRO A 110 0.82 -8.43 -8.11
CA PRO A 110 0.37 -9.80 -8.34
C PRO A 110 1.25 -10.56 -9.33
N TRP A 111 1.99 -9.88 -10.21
CA TRP A 111 2.76 -10.47 -11.31
C TRP A 111 1.97 -11.51 -12.14
N ILE A 112 2.63 -12.19 -13.08
CA ILE A 112 1.94 -13.10 -14.03
C ILE A 112 1.17 -14.21 -13.30
N ARG A 113 1.78 -14.83 -12.28
CA ARG A 113 1.15 -15.93 -11.53
C ARG A 113 -0.05 -15.44 -10.74
N GLY A 114 0.13 -14.43 -9.89
CA GLY A 114 -0.95 -13.90 -9.06
C GLY A 114 -2.08 -13.28 -9.86
N SER A 115 -1.79 -12.66 -11.02
CA SER A 115 -2.83 -12.13 -11.92
C SER A 115 -3.64 -13.23 -12.62
N ARG A 116 -3.05 -14.41 -12.87
CA ARG A 116 -3.79 -15.55 -13.43
C ARG A 116 -4.67 -16.24 -12.40
N GLU A 117 -4.24 -16.25 -11.14
CA GLU A 117 -4.93 -16.93 -10.05
C GLU A 117 -6.08 -16.09 -9.43
N ARG A 118 -6.06 -14.77 -9.59
CA ARG A 118 -7.08 -13.86 -9.01
C ARG A 118 -7.63 -12.91 -10.06
N ALA A 119 -8.89 -13.10 -10.42
CA ALA A 119 -9.61 -12.19 -11.31
C ALA A 119 -9.97 -10.86 -10.62
N ASP A 120 -10.27 -10.81 -9.31
CA ASP A 120 -10.68 -9.57 -8.63
C ASP A 120 -10.35 -9.55 -7.11
N VAL A 121 -9.95 -8.36 -6.62
CA VAL A 121 -9.78 -7.79 -5.25
C VAL A 121 -9.63 -8.73 -4.02
N ILE A 122 -8.60 -8.48 -3.17
CA ILE A 122 -8.55 -9.01 -1.79
C ILE A 122 -8.16 -7.93 -0.75
N ILE A 123 -9.08 -7.68 0.19
CA ILE A 123 -8.86 -6.96 1.45
C ILE A 123 -8.21 -7.93 2.44
N PHE A 124 -7.05 -7.60 3.02
CA PHE A 124 -6.52 -8.36 4.15
C PHE A 124 -7.05 -7.81 5.48
N ARG A 125 -7.69 -8.74 6.20
CA ARG A 125 -8.12 -8.66 7.61
C ARG A 125 -6.94 -9.08 8.49
N LYS A 126 -6.77 -8.47 9.66
CA LYS A 126 -6.17 -9.19 10.79
C LYS A 126 -7.03 -8.98 12.03
N LYS A 127 -7.39 -10.09 12.67
CA LYS A 127 -7.90 -10.14 14.03
C LYS A 127 -6.79 -9.73 14.99
#